data_AF-A0A090YM87-F1
#
_entry.id   AF-A0A090YM87-F1
#
_cell.length_a   1.000
_cell.length_b   1.000
_cell.length_c   1.000
_cell.angle_alpha   90.00
_cell.angle_beta   90.00
_cell.angle_gamma   90.00
#
_symmetry.space_group_name_H-M   'P 1'
#
loop_
_entity.id
_entity.type
_entity.pdbx_description
1 polymer ?
#
loop_
_entity_poly.entity_id
_entity_poly.type
_entity_poly.pdbx_seq_one_letter_code
_entity_poly.pdbx_strand_id
1 'polypeptide(L)'
;MKRIITSLFVGIFLIFSMQTSAFAYSYGNPNEEKVAEAYKQMVTKLDENPANFKEAKKAYENVQEEIDQHMGKEPSKAMMKDFDKQNKEDIIADMQKILALNINRRLTNVDEKFKDYDTSKRLLAKAFATYEALSPVIGEHNKELDTKLKDEFNKALESLGNPGLFGVGQKEANQDAFKKSKDVILTSLQKEFKIKDFKVGHFNANSQEDKSASEKTEWTDLSSLKNWAPIIVIVLILVGVIVYAVRKRK
;
A
#
# COMPACT_ATOMS: atom_id res chain seq x y z
N MET A 1 -5.68 -7.62 51.55
CA MET A 1 -6.32 -7.97 50.24
C MET A 1 -6.70 -6.73 49.41
N LYS A 2 -7.56 -5.81 49.88
CA LYS A 2 -7.96 -4.63 49.08
C LYS A 2 -6.80 -3.78 48.54
N ARG A 3 -5.75 -3.55 49.35
CA ARG A 3 -4.55 -2.76 48.94
C ARG A 3 -3.66 -3.45 47.89
N ILE A 4 -3.67 -4.77 47.85
CA ILE A 4 -2.92 -5.58 46.87
C ILE A 4 -3.68 -5.58 45.54
N ILE A 5 -5.02 -5.72 45.61
CA ILE A 5 -5.90 -5.66 44.44
C ILE A 5 -5.84 -4.27 43.78
N THR A 6 -5.88 -3.18 44.56
CA THR A 6 -5.74 -1.83 43.99
C THR A 6 -4.35 -1.57 43.41
N SER A 7 -3.27 -2.07 44.03
CA SER A 7 -1.92 -1.93 43.45
C SER A 7 -1.78 -2.71 42.14
N LEU A 8 -2.42 -3.88 42.02
CA LEU A 8 -2.44 -4.68 40.80
C LEU A 8 -3.22 -3.97 39.67
N PHE A 9 -4.37 -3.37 39.99
CA PHE A 9 -5.16 -2.59 39.03
C PHE A 9 -4.43 -1.34 38.53
N VAL A 10 -3.75 -0.61 39.42
CA VAL A 10 -2.95 0.56 39.04
C VAL A 10 -1.74 0.17 38.19
N GLY A 11 -1.08 -0.96 38.52
CA GLY A 11 0.02 -1.50 37.71
C GLY A 11 -0.43 -1.87 36.29
N ILE A 12 -1.58 -2.54 36.14
CA ILE A 12 -2.16 -2.87 34.84
C ILE A 12 -2.52 -1.59 34.06
N PHE A 13 -3.10 -0.59 34.73
CA PHE A 13 -3.47 0.67 34.08
C PHE A 13 -2.26 1.45 33.54
N LEU A 14 -1.14 1.45 34.27
CA LEU A 14 0.11 2.09 33.84
C LEU A 14 0.75 1.37 32.63
N ILE A 15 0.64 0.04 32.54
CA ILE A 15 1.13 -0.73 31.39
C ILE A 15 0.28 -0.44 30.15
N PHE A 16 -1.05 -0.31 30.29
CA PHE A 16 -1.93 0.06 29.18
C PHE A 16 -1.80 1.52 28.73
N SER A 17 -1.27 2.40 29.60
CA SER A 17 -1.02 3.81 29.27
C SER A 17 0.25 4.02 28.43
N MET A 18 1.15 3.04 28.41
CA MET A 18 2.29 2.99 27.49
C MET A 18 1.84 2.45 26.13
N GLN A 19 0.89 3.14 25.49
CA GLN A 19 0.66 2.94 24.07
C GLN A 19 1.85 3.55 23.33
N THR A 20 2.89 2.75 23.07
CA THR A 20 3.78 3.03 21.94
C THR A 20 2.87 3.20 20.74
N SER A 21 2.95 4.34 20.06
CA SER A 21 2.25 4.59 18.79
C SER A 21 2.71 3.54 17.79
N ALA A 22 2.06 2.39 17.81
CA ALA A 22 2.08 1.46 16.71
C ALA A 22 1.46 2.25 15.56
N PHE A 23 2.29 2.58 14.57
CA PHE A 23 1.78 2.93 13.25
C PHE A 23 0.84 1.77 12.91
N ALA A 24 -0.46 2.05 12.86
CA ALA A 24 -1.42 1.12 12.34
C ALA A 24 -1.07 0.94 10.86
N TYR A 25 -0.10 0.08 10.59
CA TYR A 25 0.16 -0.43 9.26
C TYR A 25 -1.18 -0.99 8.81
N SER A 26 -1.72 -0.46 7.71
CA SER A 26 -3.06 -0.80 7.26
C SER A 26 -3.03 -2.21 6.67
N TYR A 27 -3.01 -3.23 7.53
CA TYR A 27 -3.06 -4.64 7.13
C TYR A 27 -4.35 -5.02 6.36
N GLY A 28 -5.26 -4.06 6.11
CA GLY A 28 -6.57 -4.28 5.52
C GLY A 28 -6.81 -3.64 4.16
N ASN A 29 -5.95 -2.76 3.64
CA ASN A 29 -6.19 -2.16 2.32
C ASN A 29 -5.32 -2.85 1.25
N PRO A 30 -5.87 -3.77 0.42
CA PRO A 30 -5.11 -4.44 -0.63
C PRO A 30 -4.56 -3.48 -1.69
N ASN A 31 -5.11 -2.26 -1.76
CA ASN A 31 -4.71 -1.21 -2.69
C ASN A 31 -3.69 -0.23 -2.09
N GLU A 32 -3.31 -0.40 -0.81
CA GLU A 32 -2.23 0.40 -0.20
C GLU A 32 -0.94 0.25 -1.01
N GLU A 33 -0.21 1.34 -1.16
CA GLU A 33 1.02 1.40 -1.94
C GLU A 33 2.13 1.94 -1.04
N LYS A 34 3.12 1.09 -0.75
CA LYS A 34 4.13 1.36 0.28
C LYS A 34 4.96 2.62 -0.03
N VAL A 35 5.30 2.84 -1.30
CA VAL A 35 6.08 4.00 -1.74
C VAL A 35 5.26 5.28 -1.55
N ALA A 36 3.95 5.23 -1.84
CA ALA A 36 3.03 6.34 -1.59
C ALA A 36 2.87 6.66 -0.10
N GLU A 37 2.77 5.64 0.76
CA GLU A 37 2.70 5.84 2.21
C GLU A 37 4.01 6.39 2.79
N ALA A 38 5.16 5.91 2.29
CA ALA A 38 6.46 6.46 2.66
C ALA A 38 6.56 7.95 2.30
N TYR A 39 6.07 8.36 1.13
CA TYR A 39 6.02 9.78 0.77
C TYR A 39 5.17 10.61 1.73
N LYS A 40 3.96 10.16 2.08
CA LYS A 40 3.09 10.87 3.04
C LYS A 40 3.78 11.04 4.40
N GLN A 41 4.45 10.00 4.86
CA GLN A 41 5.24 10.04 6.11
C GLN A 41 6.42 11.01 5.98
N MET A 42 7.16 10.97 4.88
CA MET A 42 8.27 11.89 4.62
C MET A 42 7.81 13.34 4.65
N VAL A 43 6.76 13.69 3.91
CA VAL A 43 6.20 15.05 3.89
C VAL A 43 5.80 15.49 5.30
N THR A 44 5.07 14.64 6.03
CA THR A 44 4.67 14.91 7.42
C THR A 44 5.87 15.22 8.31
N LYS A 45 6.95 14.43 8.21
CA LYS A 45 8.17 14.61 9.01
C LYS A 45 8.99 15.84 8.60
N LEU A 46 9.02 16.15 7.31
CA LEU A 46 9.70 17.34 6.79
C LEU A 46 8.91 18.63 7.05
N ASP A 47 7.60 18.54 7.30
CA ASP A 47 6.74 19.66 7.67
C ASP A 47 6.76 19.97 9.18
N GLU A 48 7.38 19.13 10.01
CA GLU A 48 7.61 19.43 11.44
C GLU A 48 8.49 20.69 11.61
N ASN A 49 8.39 21.35 12.77
CA ASN A 49 9.22 22.52 13.10
C ASN A 49 9.97 22.30 14.43
N PRO A 50 11.29 22.01 14.41
CA PRO A 50 12.15 21.90 13.22
C PRO A 50 11.88 20.62 12.40
N ALA A 51 12.23 20.65 11.11
CA ALA A 51 12.03 19.52 10.21
C ALA A 51 12.79 18.27 10.66
N ASN A 52 12.13 17.12 10.61
CA ASN A 52 12.66 15.86 11.11
C ASN A 52 13.21 14.99 9.98
N PHE A 53 14.39 15.38 9.46
CA PHE A 53 15.08 14.68 8.39
C PHE A 53 15.42 13.23 8.73
N LYS A 54 15.65 12.92 10.01
CA LYS A 54 16.01 11.56 10.46
C LYS A 54 14.84 10.60 10.27
N GLU A 55 13.65 10.95 10.75
CA GLU A 55 12.47 10.09 10.59
C GLU A 55 11.96 10.08 9.15
N ALA A 56 12.10 11.19 8.40
CA ALA A 56 11.83 11.20 6.96
C ALA A 56 12.75 10.23 6.20
N LYS A 57 14.05 10.22 6.51
CA LYS A 57 15.02 9.29 5.91
C LYS A 57 14.66 7.84 6.21
N LYS A 58 14.30 7.54 7.46
CA LYS A 58 13.87 6.20 7.86
C LYS A 58 12.62 5.74 7.10
N ALA A 59 11.65 6.62 6.87
CA ALA A 59 10.47 6.31 6.06
C ALA A 59 10.87 5.94 4.62
N TYR A 60 11.83 6.66 4.04
CA TYR A 60 12.36 6.35 2.70
C TYR A 60 13.13 5.02 2.66
N GLU A 61 14.01 4.77 3.63
CA GLU A 61 14.83 3.55 3.70
C GLU A 61 13.96 2.28 3.72
N ASN A 62 12.75 2.33 4.29
CA ASN A 62 11.81 1.21 4.29
C ASN A 62 11.30 0.80 2.90
N VAL A 63 11.38 1.69 1.92
CA VAL A 63 10.93 1.45 0.52
C VAL A 63 12.08 1.49 -0.48
N GLN A 64 13.29 1.82 -0.03
CA GLN A 64 14.46 1.95 -0.89
C GLN A 64 14.76 0.66 -1.64
N GLU A 65 14.66 -0.50 -0.99
CA GLU A 65 14.93 -1.78 -1.64
C GLU A 65 13.97 -2.05 -2.82
N GLU A 66 12.66 -1.82 -2.63
CA GLU A 66 11.68 -1.96 -3.71
C GLU A 66 11.97 -0.99 -4.86
N ILE A 67 12.32 0.27 -4.55
CA ILE A 67 12.68 1.29 -5.54
C ILE A 67 13.92 0.85 -6.32
N ASP A 68 14.98 0.44 -5.63
CA ASP A 68 16.25 0.02 -6.24
C ASP A 68 16.06 -1.20 -7.15
N GLN A 69 15.22 -2.16 -6.74
CA GLN A 69 14.93 -3.37 -7.51
C GLN A 69 14.16 -3.08 -8.80
N HIS A 70 13.24 -2.11 -8.79
CA HIS A 70 12.35 -1.87 -9.93
C HIS A 70 12.75 -0.68 -10.80
N MET A 71 13.45 0.32 -10.24
CA MET A 71 13.82 1.57 -10.92
C MET A 71 15.35 1.72 -11.06
N GLY A 72 16.12 0.78 -10.49
CA GLY A 72 17.58 0.90 -10.38
C GLY A 72 18.01 1.85 -9.28
N LYS A 73 19.33 1.94 -9.06
CA LYS A 73 19.92 2.66 -7.92
C LYS A 73 20.02 4.17 -8.05
N GLU A 74 19.77 4.72 -9.25
CA GLU A 74 19.96 6.15 -9.50
C GLU A 74 19.01 7.05 -8.69
N PRO A 75 17.68 6.79 -8.65
CA PRO A 75 16.77 7.59 -7.83
C PRO A 75 17.14 7.60 -6.34
N SER A 76 17.54 6.44 -5.80
CA SER A 76 17.95 6.35 -4.39
C SER A 76 19.25 7.08 -4.08
N LYS A 77 20.21 7.08 -5.01
CA LYS A 77 21.43 7.90 -4.86
C LYS A 77 21.13 9.40 -4.84
N ALA A 78 20.23 9.86 -5.70
CA ALA A 78 19.81 11.27 -5.71
C ALA A 78 19.13 11.65 -4.38
N MET A 79 18.16 10.84 -3.95
CA MET A 79 17.47 11.00 -2.68
C MET A 79 18.42 11.09 -1.48
N MET A 80 19.38 10.15 -1.37
CA MET A 80 20.34 10.12 -0.27
C MET A 80 21.23 11.36 -0.23
N LYS A 81 21.65 11.86 -1.39
CA LYS A 81 22.44 13.09 -1.51
C LYS A 81 21.67 14.30 -0.99
N ASP A 82 20.36 14.37 -1.20
CA ASP A 82 19.56 15.50 -0.74
C ASP A 82 19.18 15.38 0.75
N PHE A 83 19.05 14.16 1.27
CA PHE A 83 19.05 13.92 2.72
C PHE A 83 20.35 14.38 3.41
N ASP A 84 21.51 14.11 2.80
CA ASP A 84 22.81 14.54 3.36
C ASP A 84 22.94 16.08 3.42
N LYS A 85 22.33 16.78 2.46
CA LYS A 85 22.26 18.24 2.43
C LYS A 85 21.13 18.83 3.29
N GLN A 86 20.24 17.98 3.80
CA GLN A 86 19.00 18.40 4.48
C GLN A 86 18.16 19.39 3.65
N ASN A 87 18.10 19.19 2.33
CA ASN A 87 17.27 20.03 1.46
C ASN A 87 15.87 19.43 1.35
N LYS A 88 14.93 19.98 2.13
CA LYS A 88 13.53 19.51 2.18
C LYS A 88 12.88 19.53 0.80
N GLU A 89 13.02 20.62 0.07
CA GLU A 89 12.37 20.83 -1.21
C GLU A 89 12.87 19.84 -2.26
N ASP A 90 14.19 19.60 -2.30
CA ASP A 90 14.79 18.61 -3.20
C ASP A 90 14.36 17.18 -2.85
N ILE A 91 14.35 16.80 -1.56
CA ILE A 91 13.88 15.49 -1.08
C ILE A 91 12.42 15.23 -1.51
N ILE A 92 11.54 16.21 -1.30
CA ILE A 92 10.13 16.09 -1.67
C ILE A 92 9.99 15.98 -3.20
N ALA A 93 10.68 16.83 -3.96
CA ALA A 93 10.63 16.82 -5.42
C ALA A 93 11.15 15.51 -6.03
N ASP A 94 12.21 14.94 -5.46
CA ASP A 94 12.73 13.65 -5.92
C ASP A 94 11.79 12.50 -5.59
N MET A 95 11.13 12.52 -4.42
CA MET A 95 10.15 11.50 -4.08
C MET A 95 8.91 11.59 -4.97
N GLN A 96 8.48 12.79 -5.34
CA GLN A 96 7.38 12.98 -6.31
C GLN A 96 7.70 12.37 -7.68
N LYS A 97 8.93 12.51 -8.16
CA LYS A 97 9.39 11.84 -9.40
C LYS A 97 9.39 10.32 -9.26
N ILE A 98 9.83 9.79 -8.11
CA ILE A 98 9.80 8.35 -7.81
C ILE A 98 8.35 7.83 -7.84
N LEU A 99 7.39 8.56 -7.26
CA LEU A 99 5.98 8.19 -7.32
C LEU A 99 5.45 8.17 -8.77
N ALA A 100 5.80 9.15 -9.59
CA ALA A 100 5.44 9.16 -11.01
C ALA A 100 6.05 7.99 -11.79
N LEU A 101 7.32 7.61 -11.50
CA LEU A 101 7.95 6.40 -12.04
C LEU A 101 7.23 5.12 -11.59
N ASN A 102 6.76 5.07 -10.34
CA ASN A 102 6.00 3.94 -9.83
C ASN A 102 4.63 3.81 -10.54
N ILE A 103 3.94 4.92 -10.79
CA ILE A 103 2.71 4.94 -11.58
C ILE A 103 2.96 4.38 -12.98
N ASN A 104 4.03 4.82 -13.65
CA ASN A 104 4.44 4.27 -14.95
C ASN A 104 4.62 2.75 -14.91
N ARG A 105 5.37 2.25 -13.92
CA ARG A 105 5.59 0.81 -13.73
C ARG A 105 4.26 0.06 -13.59
N ARG A 106 3.38 0.50 -12.69
CA ARG A 106 2.12 -0.19 -12.43
C ARG A 106 1.21 -0.17 -13.67
N LEU A 107 1.07 0.97 -14.35
CA LEU A 107 0.26 1.07 -15.56
C LEU A 107 0.83 0.26 -16.73
N THR A 108 2.16 0.12 -16.81
CA THR A 108 2.80 -0.79 -17.78
C THR A 108 2.46 -2.25 -17.46
N ASN A 109 2.55 -2.66 -16.20
CA ASN A 109 2.17 -4.00 -15.77
C ASN A 109 0.67 -4.30 -16.04
N VAL A 110 -0.21 -3.29 -15.91
CA VAL A 110 -1.63 -3.43 -16.30
C VAL A 110 -1.77 -3.69 -17.80
N ASP A 111 -1.04 -2.96 -18.64
CA ASP A 111 -1.10 -3.15 -20.10
C ASP A 111 -0.65 -4.56 -20.51
N GLU A 112 0.42 -5.05 -19.89
CA GLU A 112 0.96 -6.39 -20.16
C GLU A 112 0.03 -7.51 -19.66
N LYS A 113 -0.61 -7.30 -18.51
CA LYS A 113 -1.50 -8.27 -17.86
C LYS A 113 -2.98 -7.98 -18.10
N PHE A 114 -3.30 -7.17 -19.11
CA PHE A 114 -4.63 -6.58 -19.32
C PHE A 114 -5.78 -7.60 -19.35
N LYS A 115 -5.50 -8.83 -19.80
CA LYS A 115 -6.49 -9.93 -19.87
C LYS A 115 -6.84 -10.54 -18.51
N ASP A 116 -5.98 -10.38 -17.51
CA ASP A 116 -6.25 -10.78 -16.13
C ASP A 116 -6.90 -9.60 -15.40
N TYR A 117 -8.23 -9.64 -15.29
CA TYR A 117 -9.03 -8.57 -14.70
C TYR A 117 -8.64 -8.27 -13.25
N ASP A 118 -8.49 -9.30 -12.40
CA ASP A 118 -8.23 -9.11 -10.98
C ASP A 118 -6.84 -8.53 -10.75
N THR A 119 -5.84 -9.06 -11.46
CA THR A 119 -4.48 -8.52 -11.39
C THR A 119 -4.42 -7.10 -11.92
N SER A 120 -5.01 -6.83 -13.08
CA SER A 120 -5.04 -5.51 -13.72
C SER A 120 -5.76 -4.48 -12.85
N LYS A 121 -6.91 -4.83 -12.28
CA LYS A 121 -7.68 -3.96 -11.39
C LYS A 121 -6.90 -3.60 -10.13
N ARG A 122 -6.25 -4.57 -9.49
CA ARG A 122 -5.43 -4.35 -8.30
C ARG A 122 -4.23 -3.45 -8.60
N LEU A 123 -3.53 -3.71 -9.71
CA LEU A 123 -2.39 -2.90 -10.15
C LEU A 123 -2.80 -1.45 -10.44
N LEU A 124 -3.93 -1.27 -11.14
CA LEU A 124 -4.48 0.04 -11.43
C LEU A 124 -4.90 0.78 -10.16
N ALA A 125 -5.52 0.07 -9.20
CA ALA A 125 -5.87 0.67 -7.92
C ALA A 125 -4.64 1.13 -7.14
N LYS A 126 -3.52 0.38 -7.17
CA LYS A 126 -2.25 0.81 -6.57
C LYS A 126 -1.63 2.01 -7.29
N ALA A 127 -1.71 2.04 -8.63
CA ALA A 127 -1.30 3.21 -9.41
C ALA A 127 -2.11 4.45 -9.03
N PHE A 128 -3.43 4.29 -8.87
CA PHE A 128 -4.31 5.37 -8.45
C PHE A 128 -4.04 5.82 -7.01
N ALA A 129 -3.83 4.90 -6.07
CA ALA A 129 -3.43 5.24 -4.69
C ALA A 129 -2.09 6.01 -4.64
N THR A 130 -1.15 5.66 -5.52
CA THR A 130 0.10 6.42 -5.70
C THR A 130 -0.18 7.83 -6.20
N TYR A 131 -1.08 7.97 -7.17
CA TYR A 131 -1.52 9.26 -7.67
C TYR A 131 -2.24 10.10 -6.60
N GLU A 132 -3.09 9.49 -5.77
CA GLU A 132 -3.78 10.20 -4.68
C GLU A 132 -2.79 10.84 -3.70
N ALA A 133 -1.61 10.25 -3.51
CA ALA A 133 -0.54 10.87 -2.71
C ALA A 133 0.05 12.12 -3.40
N LEU A 134 0.10 12.16 -4.74
CA LEU A 134 0.54 13.32 -5.53
C LEU A 134 -0.57 14.36 -5.74
N SER A 135 -1.83 13.97 -5.63
CA SER A 135 -2.99 14.82 -5.91
C SER A 135 -2.99 16.16 -5.16
N PRO A 136 -2.62 16.24 -3.86
CA PRO A 136 -2.57 17.53 -3.16
C PRO A 136 -1.62 18.54 -3.81
N VAL A 137 -0.37 18.14 -4.10
CA VAL A 137 0.62 19.06 -4.69
C VAL A 137 0.26 19.45 -6.12
N ILE A 138 -0.27 18.50 -6.91
CA ILE A 138 -0.75 18.81 -8.27
C ILE A 138 -1.96 19.75 -8.21
N GLY A 139 -2.89 19.53 -7.29
CA GLY A 139 -4.09 20.32 -7.13
C GLY A 139 -3.82 21.76 -6.66
N GLU A 140 -2.80 21.94 -5.82
CA GLU A 140 -2.32 23.26 -5.40
C GLU A 140 -1.76 24.08 -6.57
N HIS A 141 -1.03 23.44 -7.49
CA HIS A 141 -0.47 24.10 -8.67
C HIS A 141 -1.47 24.24 -9.82
N ASN A 142 -2.27 23.20 -10.06
CA ASN A 142 -3.14 23.06 -11.21
C ASN A 142 -4.31 22.10 -10.92
N LYS A 143 -5.39 22.65 -10.36
CA LYS A 143 -6.62 21.91 -10.06
C LYS A 143 -7.28 21.24 -11.27
N GLU A 144 -7.19 21.86 -12.46
CA GLU A 144 -7.74 21.28 -13.69
C GLU A 144 -6.97 20.04 -14.12
N LEU A 145 -5.64 20.06 -13.98
CA LEU A 145 -4.79 18.90 -14.23
C LEU A 145 -5.09 17.77 -13.23
N ASP A 146 -5.24 18.09 -11.93
CA ASP A 146 -5.59 17.09 -10.92
C ASP A 146 -6.93 16.39 -11.25
N THR A 147 -7.95 17.18 -11.61
CA THR A 147 -9.26 16.66 -12.00
C THR A 147 -9.14 15.76 -13.24
N LYS A 148 -8.43 16.23 -14.26
CA LYS A 148 -8.19 15.46 -15.50
C LYS A 148 -7.53 14.12 -15.22
N LEU A 149 -6.50 14.09 -14.37
CA LEU A 149 -5.78 12.86 -14.05
C LEU A 149 -6.67 11.85 -13.31
N LYS A 150 -7.48 12.29 -12.34
CA LYS A 150 -8.49 11.44 -11.69
C LYS A 150 -9.48 10.85 -12.70
N ASP A 151 -9.96 11.67 -13.62
CA ASP A 151 -10.87 11.20 -14.68
C ASP A 151 -10.21 10.18 -15.60
N GLU A 152 -8.93 10.33 -15.94
CA GLU A 152 -8.22 9.33 -16.74
C GLU A 152 -7.99 8.02 -15.98
N PHE A 153 -7.76 8.04 -14.66
CA PHE A 153 -7.74 6.82 -13.86
C PHE A 153 -9.11 6.11 -13.84
N ASN A 154 -10.21 6.88 -13.77
CA ASN A 154 -11.56 6.32 -13.87
C ASN A 154 -11.81 5.69 -15.25
N LYS A 155 -11.42 6.36 -16.34
CA LYS A 155 -11.52 5.80 -17.70
C LYS A 155 -10.65 4.55 -17.86
N ALA A 156 -9.44 4.56 -17.32
CA ALA A 156 -8.58 3.38 -17.30
C ALA A 156 -9.25 2.21 -16.56
N LEU A 157 -9.91 2.46 -15.44
CA LEU A 157 -10.63 1.43 -14.69
C LEU A 157 -11.83 0.89 -15.47
N GLU A 158 -12.63 1.78 -16.06
CA GLU A 158 -13.76 1.41 -16.89
C GLU A 158 -13.37 0.60 -18.12
N SER A 159 -12.17 0.84 -18.65
CA SER A 159 -11.62 0.14 -19.82
C SER A 159 -11.20 -1.29 -19.51
N LEU A 160 -10.95 -1.64 -18.25
CA LEU A 160 -10.70 -3.04 -17.86
C LEU A 160 -11.94 -3.93 -18.06
N GLY A 161 -13.12 -3.33 -18.28
CA GLY A 161 -14.37 -4.05 -18.37
C GLY A 161 -14.85 -4.54 -17.00
N ASN A 162 -15.69 -5.58 -17.02
CA ASN A 162 -16.17 -6.27 -15.83
C ASN A 162 -16.52 -7.71 -16.24
N PRO A 163 -15.91 -8.76 -15.66
CA PRO A 163 -16.29 -10.14 -15.97
C PRO A 163 -17.73 -10.47 -15.54
N GLY A 164 -18.32 -9.70 -14.62
CA GLY A 164 -19.66 -9.95 -14.08
C GLY A 164 -19.68 -11.15 -13.11
N LEU A 165 -20.73 -11.21 -12.29
CA LEU A 165 -20.95 -12.36 -11.41
C LEU A 165 -21.79 -13.39 -12.18
N PHE A 166 -21.20 -14.53 -12.54
CA PHE A 166 -21.82 -15.53 -13.42
C PHE A 166 -22.30 -14.95 -14.77
N GLY A 167 -21.56 -13.97 -15.31
CA GLY A 167 -21.89 -13.28 -16.57
C GLY A 167 -22.94 -12.16 -16.44
N VAL A 168 -23.56 -11.99 -15.27
CA VAL A 168 -24.47 -10.85 -15.03
C VAL A 168 -23.64 -9.58 -14.82
N GLY A 169 -23.94 -8.54 -15.61
CA GLY A 169 -23.24 -7.26 -15.57
C GLY A 169 -21.88 -7.26 -16.28
N GLN A 170 -21.65 -8.22 -17.18
CA GLN A 170 -20.43 -8.28 -17.98
C GLN A 170 -20.28 -7.02 -18.84
N LYS A 171 -19.06 -6.46 -18.86
CA LYS A 171 -18.64 -5.37 -19.74
C LYS A 171 -17.34 -5.79 -20.41
N GLU A 172 -17.29 -5.68 -21.73
CA GLU A 172 -16.10 -6.01 -22.50
C GLU A 172 -14.94 -5.07 -22.17
N ALA A 173 -13.74 -5.64 -22.08
CA ALA A 173 -12.52 -4.90 -21.86
C ALA A 173 -12.09 -4.18 -23.17
N ASN A 174 -11.48 -3.01 -23.04
CA ASN A 174 -11.02 -2.18 -24.14
C ASN A 174 -9.58 -1.71 -23.89
N GLN A 175 -8.62 -2.49 -24.38
CA GLN A 175 -7.19 -2.21 -24.18
C GLN A 175 -6.74 -0.92 -24.87
N ASP A 176 -7.34 -0.55 -25.99
CA ASP A 176 -6.98 0.70 -26.69
C ASP A 176 -7.45 1.92 -25.90
N ALA A 177 -8.63 1.85 -25.26
CA ALA A 177 -9.08 2.89 -24.34
C ALA A 177 -8.16 3.00 -23.12
N PHE A 178 -7.73 1.86 -22.55
CA PHE A 178 -6.74 1.84 -21.47
C PHE A 178 -5.44 2.53 -21.87
N LYS A 179 -4.88 2.18 -23.03
CA LYS A 179 -3.62 2.74 -23.52
C LYS A 179 -3.71 4.25 -23.71
N LYS A 180 -4.84 4.75 -24.24
CA LYS A 180 -5.07 6.21 -24.36
C LYS A 180 -5.04 6.90 -23.00
N SER A 181 -5.75 6.37 -22.00
CA SER A 181 -5.74 6.95 -20.65
C SER A 181 -4.37 6.85 -19.99
N LYS A 182 -3.68 5.70 -20.12
CA LYS A 182 -2.28 5.52 -19.68
C LYS A 182 -1.38 6.60 -20.28
N ASP A 183 -1.41 6.80 -21.59
CA ASP A 183 -0.56 7.78 -22.27
C ASP A 183 -0.83 9.21 -21.81
N VAL A 184 -2.11 9.57 -21.60
CA VAL A 184 -2.49 10.89 -21.06
C VAL A 184 -1.97 11.07 -19.63
N ILE A 185 -2.15 10.07 -18.76
CA ILE A 185 -1.66 10.11 -17.37
C ILE A 185 -0.15 10.31 -17.35
N LEU A 186 0.59 9.46 -18.08
CA LEU A 186 2.03 9.47 -18.07
C LEU A 186 2.60 10.76 -18.67
N THR A 187 2.11 11.18 -19.84
CA THR A 187 2.58 12.43 -20.47
C THR A 187 2.33 13.64 -19.58
N SER A 188 1.20 13.65 -18.86
CA SER A 188 0.83 14.74 -17.95
C SER A 188 1.75 14.78 -16.73
N LEU A 189 1.99 13.63 -16.08
CA LEU A 189 2.92 13.52 -14.94
C LEU A 189 4.36 13.82 -15.36
N GLN A 190 4.77 13.39 -16.56
CA GLN A 190 6.09 13.67 -17.11
C GLN A 190 6.33 15.18 -17.22
N LYS A 191 5.34 15.91 -17.73
CA LYS A 191 5.38 17.37 -17.88
C LYS A 191 5.38 18.06 -16.52
N GLU A 192 4.49 17.66 -15.62
CA GLU A 192 4.34 18.25 -14.28
C GLU A 192 5.65 18.15 -13.48
N PHE A 193 6.25 16.97 -13.43
CA PHE A 193 7.47 16.72 -12.65
C PHE A 193 8.78 16.86 -13.46
N LYS A 194 8.69 17.36 -14.70
CA LYS A 194 9.84 17.60 -15.60
C LYS A 194 10.72 16.36 -15.77
N ILE A 195 10.11 15.18 -15.87
CA ILE A 195 10.80 13.90 -16.03
C ILE A 195 11.26 13.78 -17.49
N LYS A 196 12.57 13.58 -17.71
CA LYS A 196 13.13 13.50 -19.07
C LYS A 196 12.64 12.26 -19.82
N ASP A 197 12.66 11.11 -19.15
CA ASP A 197 12.19 9.84 -19.68
C ASP A 197 11.70 8.98 -18.50
N PHE A 198 10.63 8.22 -18.70
CA PHE A 198 10.19 7.22 -17.72
C PHE A 198 11.01 5.92 -17.78
N LYS A 199 11.93 5.77 -18.74
CA LYS A 199 12.84 4.61 -18.88
C LYS A 199 14.00 4.57 -17.88
N VAL A 200 14.03 5.42 -16.85
CA VAL A 200 15.05 5.34 -15.81
C VAL A 200 14.80 4.09 -14.96
N GLY A 201 15.43 2.97 -15.36
CA GLY A 201 15.34 1.68 -14.69
C GLY A 201 15.10 0.52 -15.66
N HIS A 202 15.81 -0.59 -15.47
CA HIS A 202 15.46 -1.86 -16.10
C HIS A 202 14.16 -2.39 -15.46
N PHE A 203 13.01 -1.89 -15.90
CA PHE A 203 11.72 -2.43 -15.50
C PHE A 203 11.61 -3.85 -16.05
N ASN A 204 11.98 -4.84 -15.23
CA ASN A 204 11.75 -6.23 -15.57
C ASN A 204 10.30 -6.56 -15.23
N ALA A 205 9.45 -6.61 -16.25
CA ALA A 205 8.05 -7.06 -16.17
C ALA A 205 7.87 -8.41 -15.44
N ASN A 206 8.91 -9.24 -15.39
CA ASN A 206 8.93 -10.53 -14.70
C ASN A 206 9.32 -10.47 -13.22
N SER A 207 9.64 -9.29 -12.67
CA SER A 207 9.83 -9.16 -11.23
C SER A 207 8.48 -9.47 -10.54
N GLN A 208 8.42 -10.63 -9.89
CA GLN A 208 7.24 -11.07 -9.16
C GLN A 208 6.96 -10.03 -8.08
N GLU A 209 5.89 -9.24 -8.27
CA GLU A 209 5.29 -8.52 -7.16
C GLU A 209 4.97 -9.56 -6.08
N ASP A 210 5.38 -9.29 -4.85
CA ASP A 210 5.19 -10.17 -3.70
C ASP A 210 3.79 -10.79 -3.76
N LYS A 211 3.75 -12.12 -3.81
CA LYS A 211 2.52 -12.92 -3.74
C LYS A 211 1.84 -12.82 -2.37
N SER A 212 2.04 -11.73 -1.62
CA SER A 212 1.65 -11.53 -0.23
C SER A 212 0.14 -11.33 -0.05
N ALA A 213 -0.65 -11.23 -1.11
CA ALA A 213 -2.12 -11.25 -1.03
C ALA A 213 -2.74 -12.59 -1.46
N SER A 214 -1.94 -13.56 -1.91
CA SER A 214 -2.37 -14.91 -2.34
C SER A 214 -1.68 -16.02 -1.54
N GLU A 215 -1.04 -15.71 -0.42
CA GLU A 215 -0.72 -16.76 0.53
C GLU A 215 -2.03 -17.34 1.03
N LYS A 216 -2.26 -18.61 0.70
CA LYS A 216 -3.15 -19.46 1.51
C LYS A 216 -2.67 -19.27 2.93
N THR A 217 -3.43 -18.53 3.73
CA THR A 217 -3.12 -18.34 5.14
C THR A 217 -2.93 -19.72 5.73
N GLU A 218 -1.76 -20.00 6.29
CA GLU A 218 -1.42 -21.32 6.85
C GLU A 218 -2.50 -21.81 7.83
N TRP A 219 -3.20 -20.89 8.48
CA TRP A 219 -4.34 -21.09 9.38
C TRP A 219 -5.64 -21.61 8.73
N THR A 220 -5.85 -21.41 7.42
CA THR A 220 -7.04 -21.89 6.69
C THR A 220 -6.81 -23.20 5.94
N ASP A 221 -5.58 -23.72 5.95
CA ASP A 221 -5.28 -25.03 5.38
C ASP A 221 -5.77 -26.15 6.31
N LEU A 222 -6.95 -26.68 6.01
CA LEU A 222 -7.61 -27.75 6.77
C LEU A 222 -6.82 -29.08 6.76
N SER A 223 -5.79 -29.21 5.90
CA SER A 223 -4.94 -30.39 5.82
C SER A 223 -3.88 -30.45 6.92
N SER A 224 -3.59 -29.34 7.60
CA SER A 224 -2.59 -29.28 8.66
C SER A 224 -3.21 -29.61 10.03
N LEU A 225 -2.68 -30.64 10.69
CA LEU A 225 -3.10 -31.11 12.02
C LEU A 225 -2.94 -30.03 13.12
N LYS A 226 -2.03 -29.07 12.93
CA LYS A 226 -1.80 -27.97 13.88
C LYS A 226 -2.98 -26.98 13.94
N ASN A 227 -3.72 -26.83 12.83
CA ASN A 227 -4.87 -25.93 12.74
C ASN A 227 -6.11 -26.45 13.48
N TRP A 228 -6.12 -27.74 13.83
CA TRP A 228 -7.21 -28.37 14.59
C TRP A 228 -7.04 -28.25 16.10
N ALA A 229 -5.82 -27.95 16.59
CA ALA A 229 -5.54 -27.86 18.01
C ALA A 229 -6.42 -26.82 18.75
N PRO A 230 -6.66 -25.60 18.21
CA PRO A 230 -7.55 -24.64 18.86
C PRO A 230 -9.00 -25.13 18.96
N ILE A 231 -9.50 -25.81 17.91
CA ILE A 231 -10.87 -26.34 17.86
C ILE A 231 -11.04 -27.46 18.89
N ILE A 232 -10.06 -28.36 19.01
CA ILE A 232 -10.09 -29.45 19.98
C ILE A 232 -10.12 -28.91 21.42
N VAL A 233 -9.36 -27.85 21.71
CA VAL A 233 -9.37 -27.20 23.03
C VAL A 233 -10.75 -26.60 23.34
N ILE A 234 -11.38 -25.92 22.38
CA ILE A 234 -12.73 -25.36 22.55
C ILE A 234 -13.75 -26.48 22.80
N VAL A 235 -13.69 -27.57 22.05
CA VAL A 235 -14.59 -28.72 22.21
C VAL A 235 -14.41 -29.36 23.59
N LEU A 236 -13.17 -29.54 24.06
CA LEU A 236 -12.91 -30.09 25.39
C LEU A 236 -13.44 -29.20 26.52
N ILE A 237 -13.32 -27.88 26.39
CA ILE A 237 -13.90 -26.92 27.34
C ILE A 237 -15.42 -27.04 27.36
N LEU A 238 -16.07 -27.09 26.18
CA LEU A 238 -17.53 -27.23 26.08
C LEU A 238 -18.02 -28.55 26.69
N VAL A 239 -17.35 -29.67 26.39
CA VAL A 239 -17.67 -30.97 27.00
C VAL A 239 -17.48 -30.92 28.51
N GLY A 240 -16.40 -30.31 29.01
CA GLY A 240 -16.17 -30.12 30.44
C GLY A 240 -17.29 -29.33 31.12
N VAL A 241 -17.75 -28.24 30.50
CA VAL A 241 -18.87 -27.43 30.99
C VAL A 241 -20.19 -28.23 31.00
N ILE A 242 -20.47 -28.99 29.94
CA ILE A 242 -21.68 -29.81 29.83
C ILE A 242 -21.68 -30.92 30.89
N VAL A 243 -20.56 -31.64 31.05
CA VAL A 243 -20.42 -32.71 32.05
C VAL A 243 -20.55 -32.16 33.46
N TYR A 244 -19.94 -31.01 33.76
CA TYR A 244 -20.09 -30.33 35.04
C TYR A 244 -21.54 -29.90 35.31
N ALA A 245 -22.23 -29.33 34.30
CA ALA A 245 -23.62 -28.91 34.41
C ALA A 245 -24.59 -30.09 34.61
N VAL A 246 -24.35 -31.23 33.95
CA VAL A 246 -25.15 -32.45 34.13
C VAL A 246 -24.91 -33.09 35.49
N ARG A 247 -23.65 -33.14 35.97
CA ARG A 247 -23.32 -33.66 37.31
C ARG A 247 -23.90 -32.83 38.45
N LYS A 248 -24.07 -31.52 38.26
CA LYS A 248 -24.67 -30.62 39.26
C LYS A 248 -26.20 -30.71 39.32
N ARG A 249 -26.84 -31.34 38.31
CA ARG A 249 -28.30 -31.54 38.24
C ARG A 249 -28.77 -32.92 38.73
N LYS A 250 -27.83 -33.84 39.01
CA LYS A 250 -28.08 -35.06 39.80
C LYS A 250 -27.71 -34.80 41.25
#